data_AF-A0A965IA39-F1
#
_entry.id   AF-A0A965IA39-F1
#
_cell.length_a   1.000
_cell.length_b   1.000
_cell.length_c   1.000
_cell.angle_alpha   90.00
_cell.angle_beta   90.00
_cell.angle_gamma   90.00
#
_symmetry.space_group_name_H-M   'P 1'
#
loop_
_entity.id
_entity.type
_entity.pdbx_description
1 polymer ?
#
loop_
_entity_poly.entity_id
_entity_poly.type
_entity_poly.pdbx_seq_one_letter_code
_entity_poly.pdbx_strand_id
1 'polypeptide(L)'
;MQLIQPTVDHLQSYLQTLERGWNPLYYKHPVPLTLIEAMKKDPERFISLHHDPTGELSAQKFKDGPTKPSIPSITKWMWDGDYAGSIDIRWQYGKTDLPVNSNGHIGYTVPPWKRKKATLKKHCNYF
;
A
#
# COMPACT_ATOMS: atom_id res chain seq x y z
N MET A 1 7.79 1.95 -16.20
CA MET A 1 6.91 1.78 -15.03
C MET A 1 6.09 0.53 -15.24
N GLN A 2 6.15 -0.42 -14.31
CA GLN A 2 5.42 -1.69 -14.32
C GLN A 2 4.67 -1.87 -13.00
N LEU A 3 3.59 -2.66 -13.00
CA LEU A 3 2.95 -3.14 -11.79
C LEU A 3 3.42 -4.55 -11.49
N ILE A 4 4.14 -4.73 -10.39
CA ILE A 4 4.72 -6.01 -10.00
C ILE A 4 4.02 -6.57 -8.76
N GLN A 5 4.03 -7.89 -8.63
CA GLN A 5 3.81 -8.52 -7.33
C GLN A 5 5.11 -8.39 -6.53
N PRO A 6 5.09 -7.73 -5.37
CA PRO A 6 6.31 -7.61 -4.59
C PRO A 6 6.78 -8.98 -4.09
N THR A 7 8.09 -9.14 -4.05
CA THR A 7 8.79 -10.28 -3.45
C THR A 7 9.81 -9.74 -2.44
N VAL A 8 10.42 -10.62 -1.65
CA VAL A 8 11.46 -10.23 -0.67
C VAL A 8 12.62 -9.48 -1.35
N ASP A 9 12.99 -9.83 -2.59
CA ASP A 9 14.07 -9.16 -3.34
C ASP A 9 13.80 -7.67 -3.58
N HIS A 10 12.53 -7.28 -3.66
CA HIS A 10 12.13 -5.89 -3.86
C HIS A 10 12.13 -5.08 -2.55
N LEU A 11 12.11 -5.74 -1.39
CA LEU A 11 11.84 -5.12 -0.10
C LEU A 11 12.85 -4.03 0.26
N GLN A 12 14.12 -4.24 -0.06
CA GLN A 12 15.18 -3.28 0.27
C GLN A 12 14.89 -1.89 -0.33
N SER A 13 14.36 -1.84 -1.55
CA SER A 13 14.03 -0.57 -2.21
C SER A 13 12.86 0.16 -1.54
N TYR A 14 11.85 -0.60 -1.09
CA TYR A 14 10.74 -0.05 -0.31
C TYR A 14 11.23 0.50 1.04
N LEU A 15 12.07 -0.25 1.77
CA LEU A 15 12.61 0.17 3.05
C LEU A 15 13.44 1.47 2.93
N GLN A 16 14.28 1.60 1.91
CA GLN A 16 15.02 2.84 1.63
C GLN A 16 14.10 4.05 1.40
N THR A 17 12.92 3.82 0.80
CA THR A 17 11.91 4.87 0.61
C THR A 17 11.31 5.31 1.95
N LEU A 18 11.04 4.37 2.85
CA LEU A 18 10.57 4.66 4.21
C LEU A 18 11.64 5.39 5.04
N GLU A 19 12.89 4.94 4.97
CA GLU A 19 14.04 5.54 5.67
C GLU A 19 14.33 6.97 5.19
N ARG A 20 13.95 7.32 3.95
CA ARG A 20 13.92 8.71 3.45
C ARG A 20 12.82 9.59 4.07
N GLY A 21 12.02 9.04 4.98
CA GLY A 21 10.96 9.76 5.69
C GLY A 21 9.61 9.76 4.98
N TRP A 22 9.45 9.00 3.88
CA TRP A 22 8.15 8.85 3.25
C TRP A 22 7.29 7.81 3.96
N ASN A 23 5.99 8.10 4.07
CA ASN A 23 5.02 7.21 4.68
C ASN A 23 3.82 7.07 3.73
N PRO A 24 3.50 5.85 3.26
CA PRO A 24 2.40 5.60 2.34
C PRO A 24 1.02 5.89 2.94
N LEU A 25 0.88 5.79 4.27
CA LEU A 25 -0.39 5.93 4.99
C LEU A 25 -0.59 7.35 5.55
N TYR A 26 0.49 7.99 6.02
CA TYR A 26 0.42 9.29 6.70
C TYR A 26 1.48 10.25 6.18
N TYR A 27 1.17 11.03 5.15
CA TYR A 27 2.11 11.94 4.48
C TYR A 27 2.80 12.98 5.36
N LYS A 28 2.29 13.25 6.58
CA LYS A 28 2.85 14.23 7.52
C LYS A 28 3.87 13.64 8.52
N HIS A 29 3.98 12.31 8.61
CA HIS A 29 4.81 11.66 9.62
C HIS A 29 5.60 10.50 9.01
N PRO A 30 6.91 10.36 9.32
CA PRO A 30 7.67 9.21 8.86
C PRO A 30 7.13 7.92 9.49
N VAL A 31 7.44 6.78 8.88
CA VAL A 31 7.15 5.48 9.48
C VAL A 31 8.04 5.30 10.73
N PRO A 32 7.49 4.90 11.89
CA PRO A 32 8.28 4.58 13.07
C PRO A 32 9.38 3.55 12.79
N LEU A 33 10.58 3.77 13.32
CA LEU A 33 11.72 2.85 13.14
C LEU A 33 11.39 1.42 13.58
N THR A 34 10.61 1.27 14.65
CA THR A 34 10.18 -0.05 15.15
C THR A 34 9.35 -0.84 14.13
N LEU A 35 8.57 -0.17 13.28
CA LEU A 35 7.85 -0.82 12.19
C LEU A 35 8.79 -1.23 11.06
N ILE A 36 9.76 -0.38 10.73
CA ILE A 36 10.79 -0.71 9.73
C ILE A 36 11.61 -1.93 10.19
N GLU A 37 11.98 -1.98 11.47
CA GLU A 37 12.68 -3.13 12.07
C GLU A 37 11.82 -4.40 12.07
N ALA A 38 10.52 -4.29 12.35
CA ALA A 38 9.60 -5.43 12.28
C ALA A 38 9.50 -5.99 10.84
N MET A 39 9.45 -5.11 9.83
CA MET A 39 9.48 -5.52 8.41
C MET A 39 10.79 -6.23 8.05
N LYS A 40 11.93 -5.75 8.58
CA LYS A 40 13.24 -6.39 8.38
C LYS A 40 13.36 -7.75 9.08
N LYS A 41 12.73 -7.90 10.25
CA LYS A 41 12.76 -9.13 11.05
C LYS A 41 11.96 -10.26 10.41
N ASP A 42 10.85 -9.94 9.75
CA ASP A 42 9.98 -10.91 9.09
C ASP A 42 9.54 -10.42 7.69
N PRO A 43 10.47 -10.43 6.72
CA PRO A 43 10.22 -9.88 5.39
C PRO A 43 9.19 -10.70 4.61
N GLU A 44 9.16 -12.03 4.80
CA GLU A 44 8.20 -12.92 4.15
C GLU A 44 6.78 -12.61 4.62
N ARG A 45 6.59 -12.41 5.92
CA ARG A 45 5.29 -12.00 6.46
C ARG A 45 4.84 -10.67 5.89
N PHE A 46 5.72 -9.67 5.84
CA PHE A 46 5.38 -8.37 5.27
C PHE A 46 4.98 -8.46 3.79
N ILE A 47 5.73 -9.23 3.00
CA ILE A 47 5.44 -9.42 1.58
C ILE A 47 4.14 -10.19 1.37
N SER A 48 3.88 -11.26 2.14
CA SER A 48 2.65 -12.06 2.02
C SER A 48 1.38 -11.23 2.25
N LEU A 49 1.43 -10.24 3.14
CA LEU A 49 0.29 -9.33 3.39
C LEU A 49 -0.10 -8.48 2.18
N HIS A 50 0.75 -8.34 1.16
CA HIS A 50 0.40 -7.66 -0.09
C HIS A 50 -0.51 -8.50 -0.99
N HIS A 51 -0.69 -9.79 -0.71
CA HIS A 51 -1.58 -10.66 -1.46
C HIS A 51 -2.45 -11.45 -0.49
N ASP A 52 -3.45 -10.79 0.08
CA ASP A 52 -4.40 -11.37 1.03
C ASP A 52 -5.83 -11.32 0.45
N PRO A 53 -6.12 -12.12 -0.60
CA PRO A 53 -7.43 -12.11 -1.24
C PRO A 53 -8.55 -12.68 -0.35
N THR A 54 -8.24 -13.31 0.78
CA THR A 54 -9.24 -13.79 1.74
C THR A 54 -9.39 -12.87 2.94
N GLY A 55 -8.40 -12.03 3.24
CA GLY A 55 -8.36 -11.20 4.44
C GLY A 55 -7.94 -11.98 5.70
N GLU A 56 -7.60 -13.25 5.55
CA GLU A 56 -7.28 -14.16 6.67
C GLU A 56 -5.86 -13.92 7.19
N LEU A 57 -4.92 -13.60 6.29
CA LEU A 57 -3.55 -13.31 6.69
C LEU A 57 -3.51 -12.06 7.56
N SER A 58 -4.40 -11.09 7.33
CA SER A 58 -4.50 -9.84 8.08
C SER A 58 -5.66 -9.83 9.10
N ALA A 59 -6.17 -11.00 9.49
CA ALA A 59 -7.28 -11.11 10.44
C ALA A 59 -6.98 -10.46 11.80
N GLN A 60 -7.95 -9.72 12.34
CA GLN A 60 -7.81 -8.98 13.59
C GLN A 60 -8.47 -9.74 14.74
N LYS A 61 -7.74 -9.89 15.85
CA LYS A 61 -8.26 -10.42 17.12
C LYS A 61 -8.91 -9.30 17.92
N PHE A 62 -10.15 -9.53 18.36
CA PHE A 62 -10.85 -8.62 19.27
C PHE A 62 -10.71 -9.15 20.70
N LYS A 63 -10.56 -8.25 21.67
CA LYS A 63 -10.30 -8.58 23.07
C LYS A 63 -11.32 -9.57 23.66
N ASP A 64 -12.59 -9.40 23.29
CA ASP A 64 -13.72 -10.16 23.83
C ASP A 64 -14.62 -10.72 22.70
N GLY A 65 -14.05 -11.03 21.54
CA GLY A 65 -14.85 -11.42 20.37
C GLY A 65 -14.12 -12.31 19.37
N PRO A 66 -14.83 -12.86 18.38
CA PRO A 66 -14.24 -13.72 17.37
C PRO A 66 -13.23 -12.93 16.54
N THR A 67 -12.15 -13.59 16.17
CA THR A 67 -11.24 -13.11 15.13
C THR A 67 -12.02 -12.91 13.84
N LYS A 68 -11.89 -11.75 13.20
CA LYS A 68 -12.52 -11.48 11.90
C LYS A 68 -11.47 -11.27 10.82
N PRO A 69 -11.68 -11.79 9.61
CA PRO A 69 -10.86 -11.43 8.46
C PRO A 69 -10.90 -9.92 8.26
N SER A 70 -9.77 -9.36 7.84
CA SER A 70 -9.74 -8.01 7.30
C SER A 70 -10.43 -7.97 5.93
N ILE A 71 -10.59 -6.79 5.37
CA ILE A 71 -11.14 -6.65 4.01
C ILE A 71 -10.15 -7.30 3.03
N PRO A 72 -10.61 -8.26 2.19
CA PRO A 72 -9.83 -8.82 1.10
C PRO A 72 -9.11 -7.75 0.28
N SER A 73 -7.81 -7.94 0.06
CA SER A 73 -7.05 -6.99 -0.74
C SER A 73 -5.85 -7.61 -1.45
N ILE A 74 -5.46 -6.97 -2.54
CA ILE A 74 -4.19 -7.19 -3.20
C ILE A 74 -3.50 -5.85 -3.43
N THR A 75 -2.20 -5.82 -3.22
CA THR A 75 -1.34 -4.66 -3.44
C THR A 75 -0.27 -5.02 -4.45
N LYS A 76 -0.17 -4.23 -5.52
CA LYS A 76 0.92 -4.29 -6.49
C LYS A 76 1.83 -3.09 -6.30
N TRP A 77 3.12 -3.25 -6.54
CA TRP A 77 4.08 -2.16 -6.47
C TRP A 77 4.30 -1.56 -7.86
N MET A 78 4.39 -0.25 -7.92
CA MET A 78 4.85 0.48 -9.09
C MET A 78 6.38 0.41 -9.12
N TRP A 79 6.93 -0.11 -10.21
CA TRP A 79 8.36 -0.39 -10.35
C TRP A 79 8.94 0.25 -11.61
N ASP A 80 10.00 1.04 -11.45
CA ASP A 80 10.76 1.64 -12.55
C ASP A 80 12.27 1.36 -12.47
N GLY A 81 12.64 0.32 -11.72
CA GLY A 81 14.02 -0.01 -11.34
C GLY A 81 14.21 0.02 -9.83
N ASP A 82 13.36 0.78 -9.14
CA ASP A 82 13.21 0.82 -7.69
C ASP A 82 11.71 0.96 -7.33
N TYR A 83 11.39 1.03 -6.03
CA TYR A 83 10.05 1.27 -5.52
C TYR A 83 9.58 2.69 -5.89
N ALA A 84 8.55 2.78 -6.72
CA ALA A 84 7.97 4.03 -7.18
C ALA A 84 6.56 4.30 -6.60
N GLY A 85 6.02 3.40 -5.78
CA GLY A 85 4.69 3.53 -5.20
C GLY A 85 3.96 2.19 -5.11
N SER A 86 2.71 2.23 -4.70
CA SER A 86 1.84 1.06 -4.67
C SER A 86 0.43 1.40 -5.11
N ILE A 87 -0.26 0.38 -5.63
CA ILE A 87 -1.69 0.38 -5.91
C ILE A 87 -2.29 -0.78 -5.15
N ASP A 88 -3.39 -0.54 -4.43
CA ASP A 88 -4.10 -1.54 -3.68
C ASP A 88 -5.55 -1.61 -4.16
N ILE A 89 -6.07 -2.84 -4.27
CA ILE A 89 -7.42 -3.15 -4.69
C ILE A 89 -8.06 -3.95 -3.58
N ARG A 90 -9.26 -3.55 -3.17
CA ARG A 90 -10.00 -4.17 -2.06
C ARG A 90 -11.47 -4.38 -2.40
N TRP A 91 -12.05 -5.46 -1.89
CA TRP A 91 -13.41 -5.87 -2.25
C TRP A 91 -14.11 -6.64 -1.12
N GLN A 92 -15.42 -6.82 -1.27
CA GLN A 92 -16.22 -7.75 -0.49
C GLN A 92 -16.79 -8.83 -1.41
N TYR A 93 -16.71 -10.09 -1.00
CA TYR A 93 -17.27 -11.19 -1.79
C TYR A 93 -18.80 -11.04 -1.92
N GLY A 94 -19.30 -11.15 -3.16
CA GLY A 94 -20.74 -11.06 -3.46
C GLY A 94 -21.36 -9.68 -3.26
N LYS A 95 -20.55 -8.62 -3.08
CA LYS A 95 -21.04 -7.24 -2.92
C LYS A 95 -20.23 -6.26 -3.76
N THR A 96 -20.91 -5.27 -4.31
CA THR A 96 -20.26 -4.14 -4.96
C THR A 96 -19.85 -3.07 -3.94
N ASP A 97 -20.57 -2.93 -2.83
CA ASP A 97 -20.28 -1.90 -1.84
C ASP A 97 -19.12 -2.30 -0.92
N LEU A 98 -18.44 -1.31 -0.34
CA LEU A 98 -17.46 -1.49 0.73
C LEU A 98 -18.06 -1.19 2.11
N PRO A 99 -17.43 -1.66 3.20
CA PRO A 99 -17.78 -1.20 4.54
C PRO A 99 -17.67 0.32 4.62
N VAL A 100 -18.59 0.97 5.35
CA VAL A 100 -18.81 2.43 5.41
C VAL A 100 -17.53 3.25 5.65
N ASN A 101 -16.53 2.68 6.34
CA ASN A 101 -15.29 3.37 6.70
C ASN A 101 -14.15 3.15 5.69
N SER A 102 -14.43 2.61 4.50
CA SER A 102 -13.40 2.33 3.49
C SER A 102 -13.27 3.52 2.52
N ASN A 103 -12.04 3.91 2.20
CA ASN A 103 -11.73 5.01 1.27
C ASN A 103 -11.98 4.69 -0.22
N GLY A 104 -12.82 3.70 -0.54
CA GLY A 104 -13.07 3.20 -1.90
C GLY A 104 -12.35 1.89 -2.24
N HIS A 105 -12.57 1.38 -3.45
CA HIS A 105 -12.07 0.07 -3.90
C HIS A 105 -10.62 0.06 -4.33
N ILE A 106 -10.10 1.22 -4.74
CA ILE A 106 -8.76 1.35 -5.28
C ILE A 106 -8.07 2.48 -4.53
N GLY A 107 -6.94 2.17 -3.91
CA GLY A 107 -6.01 3.16 -3.38
C GLY A 107 -4.70 3.13 -4.15
N TYR A 108 -4.00 4.26 -4.19
CA TYR A 108 -2.63 4.29 -4.66
C TYR A 108 -1.84 5.39 -3.94
N THR A 109 -0.53 5.21 -3.88
CA THR A 109 0.38 6.18 -3.27
C THR A 109 1.70 6.19 -4.01
N VAL A 110 2.27 7.37 -4.17
CA VAL A 110 3.51 7.61 -4.91
C VAL A 110 4.38 8.58 -4.11
N PRO A 111 5.65 8.25 -3.81
CA PRO A 111 6.59 9.17 -3.18
C PRO A 111 6.67 10.50 -3.94
N PRO A 112 6.65 11.66 -3.28
CA PRO A 112 6.60 12.96 -3.97
C PRO A 112 7.70 13.15 -5.03
N TRP A 113 8.91 12.64 -4.79
CA TRP A 113 10.04 12.73 -5.71
C TRP A 113 9.95 11.79 -6.92
N LYS A 114 9.06 10.79 -6.89
CA LYS A 114 8.78 9.88 -8.02
C LYS A 114 7.60 10.35 -8.88
N ARG A 115 6.86 11.37 -8.42
CA ARG A 115 5.78 11.96 -9.23
C ARG A 115 6.40 12.71 -10.39
N LYS A 116 6.04 12.35 -11.63
CA LYS A 116 6.32 13.22 -12.77
C LYS A 116 5.69 14.58 -12.49
N LYS A 117 6.47 15.66 -12.60
CA LYS A 117 5.90 17.02 -12.60
C LYS A 117 4.92 17.08 -13.76
N ALA A 118 3.64 16.95 -13.48
CA ALA A 118 2.64 17.54 -14.34
C ALA A 118 2.87 19.04 -14.23
N THR A 119 3.62 19.62 -15.16
CA THR A 119 3.55 21.05 -15.39
C THR A 119 2.08 21.29 -15.73
N LEU A 120 1.32 21.82 -14.78
CA LEU A 120 0.06 22.48 -15.07
C LEU A 120 0.43 23.67 -15.97
N LYS A 121 0.56 23.43 -17.28
CA LYS A 121 0.28 24.48 -18.25
C LYS A 121 -1.20 24.80 -18.01
N LYS A 122 -1.45 25.88 -17.28
CA LYS A 122 -2.72 26.60 -17.33
C LYS A 122 -3.00 26.88 -18.80
N HIS A 123 -3.79 26.04 -19.43
CA HIS A 123 -4.47 26.29 -20.70
C HIS A 123 -5.80 25.54 -20.61
N CYS A 124 -6.68 26.03 -19.73
CA CYS A 124 -8.11 25.95 -19.97
C CYS A 124 -8.51 27.32 -20.51
N ASN A 125 -8.43 27.45 -21.83
CA ASN A 125 -9.16 28.44 -22.62
C ASN A 125 -10.02 27.62 -23.60
N TYR A 126 -11.33 27.89 -23.60
CA TYR A 126 -12.39 27.37 -24.49
C TYR A 126 -12.78 25.88 -24.27
N PHE A 127 -14.06 25.50 -24.11
CA PHE A 127 -15.36 26.12 -24.36
C PHE A 127 -16.35 25.81 -23.22
#